data_AF-A0AAD6D4A7-F1
#
_entry.id   AF-A0AAD6D4A7-F1
#
_cell.length_a   1.000
_cell.length_b   1.000
_cell.length_c   1.000
_cell.angle_alpha   90.00
_cell.angle_beta   90.00
_cell.angle_gamma   90.00
#
_symmetry.space_group_name_H-M   'P 1'
#
loop_
_entity.id
_entity.type
_entity.pdbx_description
1 polymer ?
#
loop_
_entity_poly.entity_id
_entity_poly.type
_entity_poly.pdbx_seq_one_letter_code
_entity_poly.pdbx_strand_id
1 'polypeptide(L)'
;MASRAAKKAAKKAQAASEFYDGEDFVEPVSLPTSFRFFDLPSEIRLNIYHFVLFTPTKKTAKKNAGTVGASAKKAKLVAPATQRIALFLVSRRVHEEASHYFYSSQIFRVFYIQDFSRRPTLRGIPPCYRPLITTIELILGNSWTAPPKSWAVDDKMGLPEMTLLHTLRVFVECDPSQPIFEGFRVSKEYYTEFSGRLIKEILDRLPALKFVEFDAYPSVKRDGSLMTRLMKEARAANKKIIWGPERGWTDDDDVGYVHIEDPIPVPDSLPSYTPDPVDELENRIQELALGVRS
;
A
#
# COMPACT_ATOMS: atom_id res chain seq x y z
N MET A 1 -28.58 -23.35 40.24
CA MET A 1 -28.30 -23.41 38.78
C MET A 1 -27.86 -24.81 38.29
N ALA A 2 -27.34 -25.70 39.13
CA ALA A 2 -26.88 -27.05 38.74
C ALA A 2 -27.99 -28.04 38.27
N SER A 3 -29.25 -27.80 38.65
CA SER A 3 -30.39 -28.71 38.37
C SER A 3 -30.84 -28.74 36.90
N ARG A 4 -30.71 -27.62 36.17
CA ARG A 4 -31.14 -27.52 34.76
C ARG A 4 -30.16 -28.19 33.79
N ALA A 5 -28.87 -28.16 34.09
CA ALA A 5 -27.84 -28.78 33.26
C ALA A 5 -27.91 -30.32 33.32
N ALA A 6 -28.12 -30.88 34.51
CA ALA A 6 -28.27 -32.32 34.70
C ALA A 6 -29.51 -32.89 34.00
N LYS A 7 -30.66 -32.19 34.08
CA LYS A 7 -31.88 -32.59 33.35
C LYS A 7 -31.72 -32.53 31.83
N LYS A 8 -30.91 -31.59 31.31
CA LYS A 8 -30.64 -31.47 29.87
C LYS A 8 -29.69 -32.56 29.37
N ALA A 9 -28.74 -32.99 30.19
CA ALA A 9 -27.85 -34.11 29.90
C ALA A 9 -28.60 -35.45 29.89
N ALA A 10 -29.49 -35.68 30.87
CA ALA A 10 -30.31 -36.89 30.95
C ALA A 10 -31.28 -37.01 29.76
N LYS A 11 -31.94 -35.91 29.36
CA LYS A 11 -32.83 -35.91 28.19
C LYS A 11 -32.09 -36.13 26.87
N LYS A 12 -30.82 -35.73 26.77
CA LYS A 12 -29.97 -35.97 25.59
C LYS A 12 -29.47 -37.42 25.53
N ALA A 13 -29.20 -38.03 26.70
CA ALA A 13 -28.81 -39.44 26.78
C ALA A 13 -29.99 -40.37 26.44
N GLN A 14 -31.20 -40.05 26.91
CA GLN A 14 -32.40 -40.85 26.66
C GLN A 14 -32.88 -40.74 25.20
N ALA A 15 -32.71 -39.57 24.56
CA ALA A 15 -32.95 -39.42 23.13
C ALA A 15 -31.91 -40.11 22.23
N ALA A 16 -30.74 -40.47 22.77
CA ALA A 16 -29.71 -41.21 22.04
C ALA A 16 -29.92 -42.75 22.14
N SER A 17 -30.61 -43.23 23.17
CA SER A 17 -30.84 -44.66 23.39
C SER A 17 -32.09 -45.21 22.69
N GLU A 18 -33.08 -44.37 22.35
CA GLU A 18 -34.32 -44.80 21.66
C GLU A 18 -34.20 -44.87 20.13
N PHE A 19 -33.01 -44.64 19.55
CA PHE A 19 -32.83 -44.60 18.09
C PHE A 19 -32.07 -45.82 17.50
N TYR A 20 -31.63 -46.78 18.32
CA TYR A 20 -30.89 -47.94 17.84
C TYR A 20 -31.55 -49.24 18.31
N ASP A 21 -32.61 -49.65 17.61
CA ASP A 21 -33.13 -51.02 17.64
C ASP A 21 -33.27 -51.54 16.20
N GLY A 22 -32.13 -51.59 15.52
CA GLY A 22 -31.99 -52.09 14.16
C GLY A 22 -30.54 -52.47 13.92
N GLU A 23 -30.27 -53.77 13.76
CA GLU A 23 -28.98 -54.30 13.34
C GLU A 23 -28.69 -53.91 11.87
N ASP A 24 -28.33 -52.66 11.64
CA ASP A 24 -27.67 -52.26 10.40
C ASP A 24 -26.16 -52.45 10.59
N PHE A 25 -25.58 -53.33 9.77
CA PHE A 25 -24.14 -53.48 9.59
C PHE A 25 -23.55 -52.11 9.19
N VAL A 26 -23.04 -51.36 10.17
CA VAL A 26 -22.27 -50.14 9.93
C VAL A 26 -20.90 -50.58 9.39
N GLU A 27 -20.73 -50.53 8.07
CA GLU A 27 -19.40 -50.60 7.45
C GLU A 27 -18.48 -49.61 8.18
N PRO A 28 -17.26 -50.02 8.59
CA PRO A 28 -16.35 -49.12 9.28
C PRO A 28 -16.01 -47.99 8.30
N VAL A 29 -16.57 -46.80 8.56
CA VAL A 29 -16.27 -45.58 7.82
C VAL A 29 -14.76 -45.39 7.89
N SER A 30 -14.05 -45.69 6.81
CA SER A 30 -12.61 -45.54 6.74
C SER A 30 -12.30 -44.08 7.07
N LEU A 31 -11.51 -43.84 8.13
CA LEU A 31 -11.09 -42.49 8.47
C LEU A 31 -10.44 -41.87 7.22
N PRO A 32 -10.82 -40.65 6.83
CA PRO A 32 -10.29 -40.04 5.62
C PRO A 32 -8.77 -40.06 5.67
N THR A 33 -8.16 -40.62 4.63
CA THR A 33 -6.70 -40.69 4.52
C THR A 33 -6.13 -39.28 4.64
N SER A 34 -5.13 -39.11 5.50
CA SER A 34 -4.52 -37.80 5.74
C SER A 34 -3.98 -37.22 4.42
N PHE A 35 -4.32 -35.97 4.13
CA PHE A 35 -3.84 -35.29 2.93
C PHE A 35 -2.31 -35.12 2.96
N ARG A 36 -1.62 -35.70 1.98
CA ARG A 36 -0.16 -35.61 1.84
C ARG A 36 0.25 -34.26 1.26
N PHE A 37 0.36 -33.27 2.13
CA PHE A 37 0.66 -31.89 1.74
C PHE A 37 1.96 -31.73 0.94
N PHE A 38 3.01 -32.50 1.25
CA PHE A 38 4.30 -32.40 0.57
C PHE A 38 4.39 -33.14 -0.76
N ASP A 39 3.38 -33.95 -1.11
CA ASP A 39 3.27 -34.57 -2.43
C ASP A 39 2.76 -33.56 -3.48
N LEU A 40 2.25 -32.41 -3.04
CA LEU A 40 1.93 -31.29 -3.92
C LEU A 40 3.21 -30.67 -4.50
N PRO A 41 3.18 -30.15 -5.74
CA PRO A 41 4.23 -29.29 -6.29
C PRO A 41 4.48 -28.03 -5.46
N SER A 42 5.70 -27.48 -5.52
CA SER A 42 6.11 -26.29 -4.76
C SER A 42 5.22 -25.08 -5.00
N GLU A 43 4.79 -24.89 -6.24
CA GLU A 43 3.98 -23.75 -6.69
C GLU A 43 2.61 -23.77 -6.00
N ILE A 44 2.02 -24.97 -5.87
CA ILE A 44 0.75 -25.16 -5.18
C ILE A 44 0.91 -24.93 -3.67
N ARG A 45 2.03 -25.41 -3.07
CA ARG A 45 2.32 -25.14 -1.66
C ARG A 45 2.49 -23.65 -1.38
N LEU A 46 3.20 -22.92 -2.24
CA LEU A 46 3.35 -21.46 -2.14
C LEU A 46 2.01 -20.72 -2.25
N ASN A 47 1.12 -21.17 -3.14
CA ASN A 47 -0.23 -20.64 -3.23
C ASN A 47 -1.03 -20.88 -1.93
N ILE A 48 -0.92 -22.08 -1.34
CA ILE A 48 -1.54 -22.37 -0.05
C ILE A 48 -0.97 -21.46 1.05
N TYR A 49 0.36 -21.28 1.09
CA TYR A 49 0.99 -20.35 2.03
C TYR A 49 0.51 -18.92 1.82
N HIS A 50 0.31 -18.46 0.59
CA HIS A 50 -0.28 -17.15 0.31
C HIS A 50 -1.64 -16.98 0.97
N PHE A 51 -2.53 -17.96 0.82
CA PHE A 51 -3.83 -17.91 1.46
C PHE A 51 -3.71 -17.87 2.99
N VAL A 52 -2.84 -18.68 3.59
CA VAL A 52 -2.68 -18.72 5.05
C VAL A 52 -2.05 -17.42 5.59
N LEU A 53 -1.05 -16.88 4.89
CA LEU A 53 -0.26 -15.73 5.36
C LEU A 53 -0.92 -14.39 5.06
N PHE A 54 -1.69 -14.26 3.98
CA PHE A 54 -2.17 -12.96 3.50
C PHE A 54 -3.68 -12.80 3.46
N THR A 55 -4.46 -13.86 3.67
CA THR A 55 -5.92 -13.74 3.73
C THR A 55 -6.36 -13.03 5.01
N PRO A 56 -7.12 -11.92 4.91
CA PRO A 56 -7.66 -11.24 6.08
C PRO A 56 -8.67 -12.12 6.81
N THR A 57 -8.54 -12.27 8.13
CA THR A 57 -9.56 -13.01 8.89
C THR A 57 -10.85 -12.19 8.97
N LYS A 58 -12.01 -12.88 8.90
CA LYS A 58 -13.35 -12.25 8.91
C LYS A 58 -13.60 -11.33 10.12
N LYS A 59 -12.89 -11.51 11.24
CA LYS A 59 -13.02 -10.67 12.44
C LYS A 59 -12.22 -9.37 12.36
N THR A 60 -11.11 -9.34 11.61
CA THR A 60 -10.29 -8.14 11.44
C THR A 60 -10.79 -7.24 10.31
N ALA A 61 -11.49 -7.81 9.31
CA ALA A 61 -12.01 -7.07 8.15
C ALA A 61 -13.00 -5.94 8.48
N LYS A 62 -13.53 -5.88 9.72
CA LYS A 62 -14.47 -4.84 10.16
C LYS A 62 -13.85 -3.64 10.86
N LYS A 63 -12.54 -3.63 11.11
CA LYS A 63 -11.89 -2.39 11.53
C LYS A 63 -11.57 -1.61 10.27
N ASN A 64 -12.28 -0.51 10.03
CA ASN A 64 -11.79 0.49 9.09
C ASN A 64 -10.40 0.87 9.61
N ALA A 65 -9.34 0.44 8.92
CA ALA A 65 -8.01 0.96 9.17
C ALA A 65 -8.12 2.44 8.80
N GLY A 66 -8.23 3.29 9.82
CA GLY A 66 -8.14 4.73 9.67
C GLY A 66 -6.90 5.02 8.84
N THR A 67 -7.12 5.73 7.74
CA THR A 67 -6.10 6.18 6.82
C THR A 67 -5.09 7.02 7.58
N VAL A 68 -3.89 6.50 7.81
CA VAL A 68 -2.65 7.27 8.01
C VAL A 68 -1.48 6.33 7.71
N GLY A 69 -0.78 6.61 6.63
CA GLY A 69 0.25 5.79 6.03
C GLY A 69 0.06 5.78 4.52
N ALA A 70 0.89 6.53 3.82
CA ALA A 70 0.58 6.99 2.48
C ALA A 70 0.63 5.97 1.32
N SER A 71 1.15 4.75 1.55
CA SER A 71 1.00 3.62 0.62
C SER A 71 -0.09 2.61 1.03
N ALA A 72 -0.92 2.91 2.06
CA ALA A 72 -1.78 1.91 2.71
C ALA A 72 -3.25 1.86 2.25
N LYS A 73 -3.64 2.54 1.17
CA LYS A 73 -5.05 2.53 0.70
C LYS A 73 -5.59 1.14 0.31
N LYS A 74 -4.76 0.10 0.29
CA LYS A 74 -5.16 -1.31 0.11
C LYS A 74 -4.59 -2.27 1.17
N ALA A 75 -4.26 -1.80 2.38
CA ALA A 75 -3.87 -2.71 3.45
C ALA A 75 -5.10 -3.42 4.02
N LYS A 76 -5.61 -4.43 3.31
CA LYS A 76 -6.56 -5.41 3.86
C LYS A 76 -6.00 -5.86 5.20
N LEU A 77 -6.80 -5.80 6.25
CA LEU A 77 -6.37 -6.19 7.59
C LEU A 77 -6.06 -7.69 7.63
N VAL A 78 -4.82 -8.01 7.31
CA VAL A 78 -4.29 -9.36 7.34
C VAL A 78 -4.38 -9.88 8.79
N ALA A 79 -4.53 -11.19 8.95
CA ALA A 79 -4.47 -11.87 10.24
C ALA A 79 -3.35 -11.31 11.16
N PRO A 80 -3.58 -11.23 12.49
CA PRO A 80 -2.53 -10.84 13.45
C PRO A 80 -1.22 -11.58 13.17
N ALA A 81 -0.09 -10.89 13.25
CA ALA A 81 1.24 -11.47 12.96
C ALA A 81 1.48 -12.80 13.71
N THR A 82 0.98 -12.93 14.94
CA THR A 82 1.06 -14.18 15.73
C THR A 82 0.38 -15.38 15.07
N GLN A 83 -0.78 -15.19 14.43
CA GLN A 83 -1.47 -16.26 13.72
C GLN A 83 -0.78 -16.63 12.41
N ARG A 84 -0.13 -15.66 11.75
CA ARG A 84 0.62 -15.89 10.51
C ARG A 84 1.92 -16.63 10.76
N ILE A 85 2.65 -16.21 11.79
CA ILE A 85 3.96 -16.77 12.15
C ILE A 85 3.81 -18.19 12.72
N ALA A 86 2.64 -18.58 13.23
CA ALA A 86 2.37 -19.95 13.64
C ALA A 86 2.62 -20.99 12.51
N LEU A 87 2.45 -20.59 11.24
CA LEU A 87 2.79 -21.43 10.09
C LEU A 87 4.27 -21.86 10.10
N PHE A 88 5.16 -20.98 10.56
CA PHE A 88 6.60 -21.23 10.61
C PHE A 88 6.99 -22.30 11.64
N LEU A 89 6.06 -22.73 12.49
CA LEU A 89 6.30 -23.70 13.56
C LEU A 89 5.84 -25.13 13.19
N VAL A 90 5.23 -25.33 12.02
CA VAL A 90 4.65 -26.63 11.63
C VAL A 90 5.73 -27.69 11.37
N SER A 91 6.74 -27.34 10.57
CA SER A 91 7.89 -28.20 10.27
C SER A 91 9.03 -27.38 9.70
N ARG A 92 10.25 -27.93 9.66
CA ARG A 92 11.41 -27.26 9.07
C ARG A 92 11.21 -26.90 7.59
N ARG A 93 10.65 -27.82 6.79
CA ARG A 93 10.39 -27.58 5.36
C ARG A 93 9.35 -26.47 5.15
N VAL A 94 8.27 -26.49 5.94
CA VAL A 94 7.26 -25.41 5.90
C VAL A 94 7.88 -24.09 6.33
N HIS A 95 8.73 -24.09 7.36
CA HIS A 95 9.43 -22.90 7.83
C HIS A 95 10.27 -22.27 6.71
N GLU A 96 11.12 -23.04 6.06
CA GLU A 96 12.00 -22.57 4.98
C GLU A 96 11.19 -21.99 3.81
N GLU A 97 10.18 -22.71 3.31
CA GLU A 97 9.35 -22.26 2.19
C GLU A 97 8.47 -21.04 2.55
N ALA A 98 7.79 -21.09 3.70
CA ALA A 98 6.85 -20.04 4.11
C ALA A 98 7.55 -18.77 4.58
N SER A 99 8.69 -18.86 5.27
CA SER A 99 9.45 -17.68 5.69
C SER A 99 10.02 -16.94 4.48
N HIS A 100 10.64 -17.67 3.53
CA HIS A 100 11.11 -17.09 2.28
C HIS A 100 9.97 -16.37 1.55
N TYR A 101 8.81 -17.02 1.40
CA TYR A 101 7.67 -16.40 0.74
C TYR A 101 7.11 -15.17 1.49
N PHE A 102 7.04 -15.24 2.83
CA PHE A 102 6.53 -14.15 3.65
C PHE A 102 7.40 -12.90 3.55
N TYR A 103 8.71 -13.05 3.78
CA TYR A 103 9.64 -11.90 3.79
C TYR A 103 9.92 -11.35 2.38
N SER A 104 9.85 -12.19 1.35
CA SER A 104 10.02 -11.73 -0.04
C SER A 104 8.78 -11.05 -0.63
N SER A 105 7.60 -11.30 -0.08
CA SER A 105 6.34 -10.67 -0.55
C SER A 105 5.90 -9.46 0.27
N GLN A 106 6.49 -9.24 1.45
CA GLN A 106 6.16 -8.11 2.30
C GLN A 106 7.12 -6.94 2.08
N ILE A 107 6.59 -5.75 2.28
CA ILE A 107 7.35 -4.50 2.23
C ILE A 107 7.53 -4.02 3.67
N PHE A 108 8.78 -3.84 4.08
CA PHE A 108 9.13 -3.43 5.44
C PHE A 108 9.57 -1.97 5.48
N ARG A 109 9.11 -1.24 6.50
CA ARG A 109 9.51 0.15 6.67
C ARG A 109 10.93 0.25 7.19
N VAL A 110 11.70 1.18 6.63
CA VAL A 110 13.04 1.51 7.11
C VAL A 110 12.96 2.06 8.54
N PHE A 111 12.09 3.06 8.76
CA PHE A 111 11.93 3.72 10.06
C PHE A 111 10.50 3.63 10.61
N TYR A 112 10.40 3.85 11.93
CA TYR A 112 9.12 4.09 12.57
C TYR A 112 8.61 5.48 12.19
N ILE A 113 7.31 5.55 11.96
CA ILE A 113 6.58 6.77 11.60
C ILE A 113 5.58 7.03 12.72
N GLN A 114 5.23 8.29 12.93
CA GLN A 114 4.20 8.68 13.90
C GLN A 114 2.81 8.42 13.32
N ASP A 115 2.50 7.16 13.00
CA ASP A 115 1.17 6.73 12.62
C ASP A 115 0.59 5.77 13.67
N PHE A 116 -0.73 5.53 13.60
CA PHE A 116 -1.38 4.52 14.46
C PHE A 116 -1.06 3.08 14.04
N SER A 117 -0.18 2.89 13.04
CA SER A 117 0.10 1.60 12.42
C SER A 117 1.30 0.93 13.05
N ARG A 118 1.08 -0.19 13.74
CA ARG A 118 2.16 -1.01 14.30
C ARG A 118 2.79 -1.92 13.24
N ARG A 119 3.35 -1.34 12.17
CA ARG A 119 4.10 -2.10 11.17
C ARG A 119 5.52 -2.38 11.67
N PRO A 120 6.04 -3.62 11.49
CA PRO A 120 7.42 -3.91 11.82
C PRO A 120 8.36 -3.09 10.94
N THR A 121 9.43 -2.59 11.54
CA THR A 121 10.56 -1.96 10.84
C THR A 121 11.71 -2.94 10.70
N LEU A 122 12.71 -2.60 9.89
CA LEU A 122 13.91 -3.44 9.69
C LEU A 122 14.60 -3.82 11.01
N ARG A 123 14.63 -2.90 11.98
CA ARG A 123 15.21 -3.16 13.32
C ARG A 123 14.46 -4.25 14.10
N GLY A 124 13.19 -4.47 13.82
CA GLY A 124 12.38 -5.50 14.47
C GLY A 124 12.51 -6.88 13.82
N ILE A 125 13.21 -7.00 12.69
CA ILE A 125 13.33 -8.26 11.95
C ILE A 125 14.55 -9.02 12.44
N PRO A 126 14.39 -10.29 12.86
CA PRO A 126 15.52 -11.14 13.23
C PRO A 126 16.56 -11.25 12.10
N PRO A 127 17.88 -11.25 12.42
CA PRO A 127 18.93 -11.28 11.41
C PRO A 127 18.82 -12.43 10.40
N CYS A 128 18.35 -13.61 10.83
CA CYS A 128 18.19 -14.77 9.96
C CYS A 128 17.20 -14.57 8.79
N TYR A 129 16.26 -13.62 8.91
CA TYR A 129 15.27 -13.35 7.87
C TYR A 129 15.59 -12.15 6.99
N ARG A 130 16.57 -11.32 7.38
CA ARG A 130 16.94 -10.12 6.60
C ARG A 130 17.41 -10.43 5.17
N PRO A 131 18.17 -11.51 4.91
CA PRO A 131 18.54 -11.88 3.55
C PRO A 131 17.34 -12.21 2.65
N LEU A 132 16.18 -12.56 3.23
CA LEU A 132 14.97 -12.96 2.49
C LEU A 132 14.14 -11.76 2.00
N ILE A 133 14.48 -10.55 2.45
CA ILE A 133 13.73 -9.33 2.11
C ILE A 133 14.11 -8.87 0.71
N THR A 134 13.10 -8.61 -0.11
CA THR A 134 13.26 -8.16 -1.51
C THR A 134 13.01 -6.66 -1.68
N THR A 135 12.10 -6.11 -0.86
CA THR A 135 11.59 -4.75 -0.97
C THR A 135 11.47 -4.07 0.40
N ILE A 136 11.95 -2.83 0.49
CA ILE A 136 11.81 -1.97 1.67
C ILE A 136 11.21 -0.63 1.30
N GLU A 137 10.61 0.05 2.28
CA GLU A 137 9.92 1.32 2.10
C GLU A 137 10.46 2.40 3.05
N LEU A 138 10.91 3.50 2.46
CA LEU A 138 11.22 4.75 3.15
C LEU A 138 10.06 5.72 2.92
N ILE A 139 9.46 6.20 4.01
CA ILE A 139 8.41 7.23 3.94
C ILE A 139 9.00 8.55 4.42
N LEU A 140 8.89 9.57 3.59
CA LEU A 140 9.34 10.93 3.83
C LEU A 140 8.12 11.86 3.92
N GLY A 141 8.23 12.95 4.65
CA GLY A 141 7.18 13.94 4.87
C GLY A 141 6.62 13.93 6.29
N ASN A 142 6.72 12.83 7.05
CA ASN A 142 6.43 12.87 8.48
C ASN A 142 7.57 13.53 9.29
N SER A 143 7.22 14.24 10.36
CA SER A 143 8.16 14.89 11.30
C SER A 143 9.17 15.81 10.59
N TRP A 144 8.76 16.47 9.50
CA TRP A 144 9.64 17.21 8.61
C TRP A 144 10.27 18.47 9.23
N THR A 145 9.66 19.04 10.27
CA THR A 145 10.22 20.14 11.07
C THR A 145 11.26 19.66 12.09
N ALA A 146 11.16 18.42 12.55
CA ALA A 146 12.06 17.84 13.53
C ALA A 146 12.13 16.30 13.34
N PRO A 147 12.91 15.82 12.34
CA PRO A 147 13.01 14.39 12.07
C PRO A 147 13.51 13.63 13.31
N PRO A 148 12.94 12.46 13.63
CA PRO A 148 13.34 11.72 14.82
C PRO A 148 14.82 11.36 14.79
N LYS A 149 15.52 11.48 15.92
CA LYS A 149 16.93 11.05 16.04
C LYS A 149 17.15 9.58 15.72
N SER A 150 16.09 8.77 15.78
CA SER A 150 16.12 7.35 15.41
C SER A 150 16.20 7.11 13.90
N TRP A 151 15.96 8.14 13.08
CA TRP A 151 16.13 8.13 11.62
C TRP A 151 17.60 8.35 11.24
N ALA A 152 18.43 7.44 11.72
CA ALA A 152 19.85 7.38 11.39
C ALA A 152 20.15 5.98 10.84
N VAL A 153 20.95 5.92 9.78
CA VAL A 153 21.37 4.66 9.19
C VAL A 153 22.50 4.09 10.04
N ASP A 154 22.21 3.02 10.77
CA ASP A 154 23.17 2.31 11.63
C ASP A 154 23.33 0.85 11.21
N ASP A 155 24.37 0.20 11.72
CA ASP A 155 24.63 -1.22 11.43
C ASP A 155 23.53 -2.13 11.99
N LYS A 156 22.80 -1.67 13.01
CA LYS A 156 21.70 -2.43 13.63
C LYS A 156 20.52 -2.62 12.67
N MET A 157 20.40 -1.78 11.63
CA MET A 157 19.41 -1.97 10.57
C MET A 157 19.70 -3.20 9.70
N GLY A 158 20.95 -3.69 9.67
CA GLY A 158 21.33 -4.88 8.90
C GLY A 158 21.19 -4.71 7.40
N LEU A 159 21.27 -3.49 6.86
CA LEU A 159 21.18 -3.24 5.42
C LEU A 159 22.16 -4.09 4.59
N PRO A 160 23.43 -4.26 5.00
CA PRO A 160 24.37 -5.12 4.25
C PRO A 160 23.99 -6.60 4.23
N GLU A 161 23.19 -7.08 5.19
CA GLU A 161 22.74 -8.47 5.29
C GLU A 161 21.59 -8.78 4.31
N MET A 162 20.96 -7.76 3.71
CA MET A 162 19.80 -7.89 2.83
C MET A 162 20.23 -8.20 1.39
N THR A 163 20.76 -9.40 1.18
CA THR A 163 21.38 -9.83 -0.09
C THR A 163 20.41 -9.98 -1.26
N LEU A 164 19.12 -10.26 -1.01
CA LEU A 164 18.09 -10.37 -2.05
C LEU A 164 17.32 -9.06 -2.31
N LEU A 165 17.65 -7.99 -1.58
CA LEU A 165 16.98 -6.71 -1.70
C LEU A 165 17.34 -6.06 -3.02
N HIS A 166 16.34 -5.86 -3.87
CA HIS A 166 16.53 -5.25 -5.18
C HIS A 166 15.70 -3.97 -5.38
N THR A 167 14.72 -3.70 -4.52
CA THR A 167 13.84 -2.52 -4.65
C THR A 167 13.75 -1.71 -3.35
N LEU A 168 14.03 -0.41 -3.46
CA LEU A 168 13.81 0.58 -2.41
C LEU A 168 12.64 1.46 -2.86
N ARG A 169 11.51 1.39 -2.15
CA ARG A 169 10.37 2.27 -2.38
C ARG A 169 10.53 3.53 -1.53
N VAL A 170 10.44 4.69 -2.14
CA VAL A 170 10.50 5.99 -1.47
C VAL A 170 9.15 6.66 -1.68
N PHE A 171 8.38 6.76 -0.61
CA PHE A 171 7.10 7.42 -0.62
C PHE A 171 7.22 8.82 0.00
N VAL A 172 6.81 9.86 -0.73
CA VAL A 172 6.84 11.25 -0.24
C VAL A 172 5.43 11.72 0.10
N GLU A 173 5.18 11.98 1.38
CA GLU A 173 3.90 12.49 1.88
C GLU A 173 3.78 14.00 1.67
N CYS A 174 4.86 14.76 1.89
CA CYS A 174 4.85 16.20 1.66
C CYS A 174 6.23 16.72 1.23
N ASP A 175 6.24 17.87 0.54
CA ASP A 175 7.44 18.59 0.17
C ASP A 175 7.46 19.97 0.87
N PRO A 176 8.17 20.10 2.01
CA PRO A 176 8.31 21.36 2.75
C PRO A 176 9.05 22.48 2.02
N SER A 177 9.65 22.20 0.86
CA SER A 177 10.31 23.24 0.06
C SER A 177 9.32 24.15 -0.66
N GLN A 178 8.06 23.73 -0.78
CA GLN A 178 7.00 24.52 -1.42
C GLN A 178 6.63 25.78 -0.60
N PRO A 179 6.20 26.87 -1.25
CA PRO A 179 5.89 28.14 -0.58
C PRO A 179 4.85 28.05 0.55
N ILE A 180 3.89 27.12 0.45
CA ILE A 180 2.84 26.92 1.46
C ILE A 180 3.39 26.56 2.86
N PHE A 181 4.64 26.08 2.94
CA PHE A 181 5.29 25.70 4.20
C PHE A 181 6.22 26.77 4.78
N GLU A 182 6.32 27.96 4.18
CA GLU A 182 7.27 29.01 4.59
C GLU A 182 7.21 29.41 6.07
N GLY A 183 6.00 29.53 6.63
CA GLY A 183 5.81 29.88 8.05
C GLY A 183 5.97 28.71 9.02
N PHE A 184 6.05 27.48 8.51
CA PHE A 184 6.09 26.27 9.34
C PHE A 184 7.44 25.55 9.28
N ARG A 185 8.30 25.88 8.30
CA ARG A 185 9.58 25.21 8.07
C ARG A 185 10.72 25.82 8.84
N VAL A 186 11.67 24.97 9.24
CA VAL A 186 12.94 25.39 9.84
C VAL A 186 13.76 26.21 8.84
N SER A 187 13.92 25.68 7.62
CA SER A 187 14.44 26.41 6.47
C SER A 187 13.95 25.74 5.18
N LYS A 188 14.14 26.39 4.03
CA LYS A 188 13.71 25.87 2.72
C LYS A 188 14.42 24.57 2.33
N GLU A 189 15.71 24.46 2.67
CA GLU A 189 16.56 23.33 2.28
C GLU A 189 16.69 22.27 3.38
N TYR A 190 16.34 22.58 4.64
CA TYR A 190 16.59 21.71 5.79
C TYR A 190 16.13 20.26 5.57
N TYR A 191 14.85 20.08 5.22
CA TYR A 191 14.29 18.73 5.05
C TYR A 191 14.75 18.05 3.76
N THR A 192 15.01 18.84 2.72
CA THR A 192 15.54 18.37 1.44
C THR A 192 16.95 17.80 1.60
N GLU A 193 17.83 18.52 2.30
CA GLU A 193 19.20 18.07 2.61
C GLU A 193 19.21 16.87 3.55
N PHE A 194 18.34 16.88 4.57
CA PHE A 194 18.18 15.73 5.45
C PHE A 194 17.79 14.47 4.68
N SER A 195 16.75 14.56 3.84
CA SER A 195 16.24 13.42 3.06
C SER A 195 17.23 12.94 2.01
N GLY A 196 17.95 13.87 1.37
CA GLY A 196 19.02 13.56 0.41
C GLY A 196 20.20 12.81 1.05
N ARG A 197 20.64 13.24 2.24
CA ARG A 197 21.68 12.51 2.98
C ARG A 197 21.20 11.14 3.43
N LEU A 198 19.97 11.05 3.93
CA LEU A 198 19.38 9.81 4.41
C LEU A 198 19.28 8.75 3.29
N ILE A 199 18.78 9.13 2.11
CA ILE A 199 18.70 8.20 0.98
C ILE A 199 20.09 7.77 0.52
N LYS A 200 21.05 8.70 0.46
CA LYS A 200 22.44 8.38 0.10
C LYS A 200 23.03 7.33 1.03
N GLU A 201 22.94 7.53 2.34
CA GLU A 201 23.43 6.58 3.35
C GLU A 201 22.78 5.18 3.22
N ILE A 202 21.50 5.12 2.86
CA ILE A 202 20.79 3.86 2.62
C ILE A 202 21.32 3.19 1.35
N LEU A 203 21.44 3.94 0.25
CA LEU A 203 21.91 3.43 -1.05
C LEU A 203 23.34 2.89 -0.96
N ASP A 204 24.21 3.56 -0.22
CA ASP A 204 25.62 3.16 -0.03
C ASP A 204 25.75 1.82 0.72
N ARG A 205 24.78 1.46 1.56
CA ARG A 205 24.80 0.22 2.36
C ARG A 205 23.98 -0.93 1.77
N LEU A 206 23.42 -0.76 0.57
CA LEU A 206 22.60 -1.76 -0.11
C LEU A 206 23.26 -2.24 -1.40
N PRO A 207 24.14 -3.26 -1.32
CA PRO A 207 24.94 -3.69 -2.45
C PRO A 207 24.11 -4.32 -3.59
N ALA A 208 23.03 -5.02 -3.26
CA ALA A 208 22.20 -5.75 -4.23
C ALA A 208 21.08 -4.89 -4.86
N LEU A 209 20.93 -3.62 -4.45
CA LEU A 209 19.84 -2.77 -4.87
C LEU A 209 19.93 -2.42 -6.36
N LYS A 210 18.83 -2.62 -7.09
CA LYS A 210 18.72 -2.36 -8.54
C LYS A 210 17.79 -1.19 -8.85
N PHE A 211 16.65 -1.14 -8.16
CA PHE A 211 15.56 -0.21 -8.43
C PHE A 211 15.30 0.71 -7.25
N VAL A 212 15.04 1.98 -7.54
CA VAL A 212 14.45 2.95 -6.61
C VAL A 212 13.09 3.34 -7.17
N GLU A 213 12.03 2.96 -6.46
CA GLU A 213 10.66 3.32 -6.81
C GLU A 213 10.28 4.62 -6.10
N PHE A 214 9.93 5.66 -6.85
CA PHE A 214 9.40 6.90 -6.28
C PHE A 214 7.88 6.95 -6.41
N ASP A 215 7.23 7.25 -5.30
CA ASP A 215 5.79 7.50 -5.23
C ASP A 215 5.51 8.65 -4.26
N ALA A 216 4.34 9.26 -4.35
CA ALA A 216 4.02 10.41 -3.51
C ALA A 216 2.52 10.69 -3.40
N TYR A 217 2.15 11.52 -2.42
CA TYR A 217 0.81 12.13 -2.43
C TYR A 217 0.67 13.16 -3.57
N PRO A 218 -0.56 13.43 -4.05
CA PRO A 218 -0.82 14.36 -5.15
C PRO A 218 -0.25 15.78 -4.97
N SER A 219 -0.05 16.22 -3.73
CA SER A 219 0.48 17.55 -3.38
C SER A 219 1.98 17.72 -3.67
N VAL A 220 2.73 16.64 -3.83
CA VAL A 220 4.19 16.69 -4.05
C VAL A 220 4.48 16.96 -5.52
N LYS A 221 5.28 17.93 -5.92
CA LYS A 221 5.64 18.09 -7.35
C LYS A 221 6.81 17.16 -7.70
N ARG A 222 6.76 16.53 -8.88
CA ARG A 222 7.86 15.68 -9.38
C ARG A 222 9.14 16.49 -9.55
N ASP A 223 8.98 17.70 -10.05
CA ASP A 223 10.03 18.68 -10.29
C ASP A 223 10.26 19.57 -9.05
N GLY A 224 9.68 19.19 -7.90
CA GLY A 224 9.91 19.84 -6.61
C GLY A 224 11.34 19.66 -6.13
N SER A 225 11.79 20.55 -5.25
CA SER A 225 13.19 20.56 -4.76
C SER A 225 13.55 19.25 -4.06
N LEU A 226 12.61 18.70 -3.27
CA LEU A 226 12.81 17.43 -2.57
C LEU A 226 12.95 16.27 -3.56
N MET A 227 12.01 16.12 -4.48
CA MET A 227 12.04 15.03 -5.46
C MET A 227 13.27 15.10 -6.37
N THR A 228 13.62 16.29 -6.84
CA THR A 228 14.82 16.52 -7.66
C THR A 228 16.07 16.08 -6.91
N ARG A 229 16.17 16.40 -5.62
CA ARG A 229 17.29 15.93 -4.78
C ARG A 229 17.30 14.41 -4.66
N LEU A 230 16.18 13.78 -4.36
CA LEU A 230 16.11 12.31 -4.21
C LEU A 230 16.48 11.58 -5.50
N MET A 231 15.98 12.05 -6.65
CA MET A 231 16.33 11.50 -7.95
C MET A 231 17.81 11.68 -8.27
N LYS A 232 18.41 12.81 -7.89
CA LYS A 232 19.85 13.05 -8.06
C LYS A 232 20.68 12.02 -7.30
N GLU A 233 20.34 11.72 -6.04
CA GLU A 233 21.06 10.71 -5.25
C GLU A 233 20.88 9.29 -5.82
N ALA A 234 19.67 8.94 -6.26
CA ALA A 234 19.41 7.64 -6.90
C ALA A 234 20.22 7.46 -8.20
N ARG A 235 20.30 8.51 -9.03
CA ARG A 235 21.12 8.53 -10.26
C ARG A 235 22.61 8.46 -9.94
N ALA A 236 23.07 9.19 -8.93
CA ALA A 236 24.48 9.17 -8.50
C ALA A 236 24.90 7.77 -8.01
N ALA A 237 23.99 7.02 -7.39
CA ALA A 237 24.20 5.63 -6.99
C ALA A 237 24.01 4.60 -8.13
N ASN A 238 23.84 5.06 -9.38
CA ASN A 238 23.60 4.24 -10.57
C ASN A 238 22.40 3.28 -10.42
N LYS A 239 21.33 3.72 -9.76
CA LYS A 239 20.11 2.92 -9.59
C LYS A 239 19.08 3.28 -10.65
N LYS A 240 18.32 2.29 -11.11
CA LYS A 240 17.22 2.51 -12.05
C LYS A 240 16.03 3.10 -11.29
N ILE A 241 15.53 4.24 -11.76
CA ILE A 241 14.33 4.86 -11.23
C ILE A 241 13.10 4.19 -11.86
N ILE A 242 12.11 3.88 -11.04
CA ILE A 242 10.78 3.43 -11.45
C ILE A 242 9.71 4.24 -10.70
N TRP A 243 8.50 4.29 -11.24
CA TRP A 243 7.42 5.11 -10.68
C TRP A 243 6.35 4.25 -10.00
N GLY A 244 5.94 4.68 -8.82
CA GLY A 244 4.87 4.03 -8.05
C GLY A 244 3.47 4.39 -8.57
N PRO A 245 2.47 3.55 -8.24
CA PRO A 245 1.13 3.69 -8.79
C PRO A 245 0.27 4.77 -8.14
N GLU A 246 0.58 5.25 -6.93
CA GLU A 246 -0.32 6.17 -6.19
C GLU A 246 -0.35 7.55 -6.85
N ARG A 247 0.82 8.11 -7.20
CA ARG A 247 0.87 9.36 -7.94
C ARG A 247 0.61 9.18 -9.44
N GLY A 248 0.99 8.03 -9.99
CA GLY A 248 0.85 7.77 -11.42
C GLY A 248 1.80 8.62 -12.28
N TRP A 249 2.97 8.98 -11.75
CA TRP A 249 4.01 9.58 -12.57
C TRP A 249 4.47 8.63 -13.67
N THR A 250 4.71 9.18 -14.84
CA THR A 250 5.26 8.48 -16.00
C THR A 250 6.51 9.21 -16.49
N ASP A 251 7.33 8.51 -17.28
CA ASP A 251 8.52 9.13 -17.91
C ASP A 251 8.11 10.26 -18.88
N ASP A 252 6.85 10.29 -19.33
CA ASP A 252 6.31 11.31 -20.24
C ASP A 252 5.88 12.62 -19.55
N ASP A 253 5.80 12.66 -18.21
CA ASP A 253 5.40 13.88 -17.47
C ASP A 253 6.49 14.98 -17.47
N ASP A 254 7.60 14.78 -18.20
CA ASP A 254 8.68 15.77 -18.43
C ASP A 254 8.30 16.93 -19.36
N VAL A 255 7.14 16.88 -20.01
CA VAL A 255 6.59 18.04 -20.71
C VAL A 255 5.84 18.93 -19.73
N GLY A 256 6.55 19.93 -19.20
CA GLY A 256 6.04 20.90 -18.25
C GLY A 256 4.64 21.37 -18.61
N TYR A 257 3.72 21.30 -17.64
CA TYR A 257 2.45 21.99 -17.70
C TYR A 257 2.72 23.45 -18.08
N VAL A 258 2.36 23.82 -19.31
CA VAL A 258 2.21 25.22 -19.69
C VAL A 258 1.19 25.77 -18.70
N HIS A 259 1.60 26.73 -17.88
CA HIS A 259 0.67 27.60 -17.19
C HIS A 259 -0.23 28.17 -18.28
N ILE A 260 -1.49 27.71 -18.34
CA ILE A 260 -2.51 28.52 -18.99
C ILE A 260 -2.51 29.80 -18.18
N GLU A 261 -1.98 30.87 -18.78
CA GLU A 261 -2.00 32.22 -18.22
C GLU A 261 -3.42 32.52 -17.74
N ASP A 262 -3.50 33.29 -16.66
CA ASP A 262 -4.76 33.70 -16.04
C ASP A 262 -5.79 34.14 -17.10
N PRO A 263 -7.10 33.87 -16.91
CA PRO A 263 -8.11 34.34 -17.85
C PRO A 263 -7.97 35.85 -18.04
N ILE A 264 -7.80 36.24 -19.30
CA ILE A 264 -7.74 37.64 -19.76
C ILE A 264 -8.84 38.45 -19.04
N PRO A 265 -8.54 39.62 -18.43
CA PRO A 265 -9.57 40.47 -17.86
C PRO A 265 -10.54 40.88 -18.96
N VAL A 266 -11.79 40.45 -18.83
CA VAL A 266 -12.87 40.84 -19.73
C VAL A 266 -13.09 42.35 -19.56
N PRO A 267 -13.04 43.16 -20.63
CA PRO A 267 -13.41 44.56 -20.53
C PRO A 267 -14.91 44.66 -20.21
N ASP A 268 -15.24 45.32 -19.11
CA ASP A 268 -16.59 45.83 -18.88
C ASP A 268 -16.97 46.70 -20.07
N SER A 269 -18.02 46.31 -20.82
CA SER A 269 -19.11 47.14 -21.39
C SER A 269 -19.70 46.59 -22.70
N LEU A 270 -21.04 46.54 -22.73
CA LEU A 270 -21.99 46.49 -23.89
C LEU A 270 -22.59 45.11 -24.25
N PRO A 271 -23.82 45.08 -24.80
CA PRO A 271 -25.05 44.83 -24.04
C PRO A 271 -25.62 43.44 -24.34
N SER A 272 -26.39 42.88 -23.42
CA SER A 272 -27.16 41.65 -23.65
C SER A 272 -28.24 41.88 -24.71
N TYR A 273 -27.99 41.40 -25.94
CA TYR A 273 -29.04 41.17 -26.92
C TYR A 273 -29.12 39.67 -27.17
N THR A 274 -30.05 39.02 -26.47
CA THR A 274 -30.59 37.73 -26.88
C THR A 274 -31.85 38.04 -27.69
N PRO A 275 -31.94 37.67 -28.97
CA PRO A 275 -33.21 37.78 -29.70
C PRO A 275 -34.22 36.84 -29.04
N ASP A 276 -35.41 37.35 -28.75
CA ASP A 276 -36.51 36.51 -28.27
C ASP A 276 -36.92 35.54 -29.39
N PRO A 277 -37.15 34.25 -29.09
CA PRO A 277 -37.48 33.22 -30.09
C PRO A 277 -38.83 33.42 -30.79
N VAL A 278 -39.54 34.51 -30.50
CA VAL A 278 -40.81 34.90 -31.12
C VAL A 278 -40.55 35.76 -32.36
N ASP A 279 -39.51 36.60 -32.37
CA ASP A 279 -39.17 37.48 -33.50
C ASP A 279 -38.53 36.71 -34.67
N GLU A 280 -37.89 35.58 -34.40
CA GLU A 280 -37.33 34.69 -35.42
C GLU A 280 -38.42 33.86 -36.13
N LEU A 281 -39.57 33.66 -35.48
CA LEU A 281 -40.73 32.97 -36.04
C LEU A 281 -41.58 33.90 -36.92
N GLU A 282 -41.76 35.17 -36.53
CA GLU A 282 -42.49 36.15 -37.36
C GLU A 282 -41.76 36.45 -38.68
N ASN A 283 -40.42 36.57 -38.66
CA ASN A 283 -39.63 36.79 -39.87
C ASN A 283 -39.68 35.61 -40.85
N ARG A 284 -39.71 34.35 -40.36
CA ARG A 284 -39.85 33.15 -41.22
C ARG A 284 -41.25 32.99 -41.80
N ILE A 285 -42.28 33.47 -41.12
CA ILE A 285 -43.67 33.46 -41.63
C ILE A 285 -43.85 34.54 -42.72
N GLN A 286 -43.20 35.70 -42.59
CA GLN A 286 -43.21 36.74 -43.64
C GLN A 286 -42.43 36.35 -44.90
N GLU A 287 -41.30 35.64 -44.79
CA GLU A 287 -40.56 35.15 -45.96
C GLU A 287 -41.33 34.06 -46.74
N LEU A 288 -42.08 33.19 -46.05
CA LEU A 288 -42.93 32.18 -46.70
C LEU A 288 -44.19 32.78 -47.36
N ALA A 289 -44.68 33.92 -46.88
CA ALA A 289 -45.82 34.62 -47.47
C ALA A 289 -45.46 35.42 -48.75
N LEU A 290 -44.18 35.74 -48.98
CA LEU A 290 -43.71 36.50 -50.13
C LEU A 290 -43.11 35.64 -51.26
N GLY A 291 -43.00 34.32 -51.06
CA GLY A 291 -42.49 33.36 -52.05
C GLY A 291 -43.52 32.75 -53.03
N VAL A 292 -44.80 33.13 -52.95
CA VAL A 292 -45.86 32.61 -53.85
C VAL A 292 -46.44 33.74 -54.70
N ARG A 293 -45.63 34.36 -55.56
CA ARG A 293 -46.07 35.03 -56.80
C ARG A 293 -44.95 35.03 -57.85
N SER A 294 -44.91 33.96 -58.64
CA SER A 294 -44.58 34.00 -60.07
C SER A 294 -45.49 33.03 -60.78
#